data_AF-A0A973BE56-F1
#
_entry.id   AF-A0A973BE56-F1
#
_cell.length_a   1.000
_cell.length_b   1.000
_cell.length_c   1.000
_cell.angle_alpha   90.00
_cell.angle_beta   90.00
_cell.angle_gamma   90.00
#
_symmetry.space_group_name_H-M   'P 1'
#
loop_
_entity.id
_entity.type
_entity.pdbx_description
1 polymer ?
#
loop_
_entity_poly.entity_id
_entity_poly.type
_entity_poly.pdbx_seq_one_letter_code
_entity_poly.pdbx_strand_id
1 'polypeptide(L)' 'MNKIVAVEDLGLKDYKDTWDYQEELFKNIVDTKIKNRREEAGLETPNHFLFVEHP' A
#
# COMPACT_ATOMS: atom_id res chain seq x y z
N MET A 1 11.23 6.88 -11.30
CA MET A 1 10.92 6.69 -9.86
C MET A 1 9.56 7.33 -9.60
N ASN A 2 8.58 6.55 -9.14
CA ASN A 2 7.27 7.08 -8.74
C ASN A 2 7.45 7.93 -7.48
N LYS A 3 6.97 9.18 -7.50
CA LYS A 3 7.03 10.13 -6.37
C LYS A 3 5.65 10.44 -5.78
N ILE A 4 4.60 9.81 -6.28
CA ILE A 4 3.23 10.06 -5.86
C ILE A 4 2.95 9.27 -4.57
N VAL A 5 2.69 10.07 -3.54
CA VAL A 5 2.18 9.83 -2.17
C VAL A 5 0.66 9.66 -2.03
N ALA A 6 0.04 8.48 -1.97
CA ALA A 6 -1.37 8.41 -1.54
C ALA A 6 -1.44 8.54 -0.02
N VAL A 7 -2.01 9.63 0.49
CA VAL A 7 -2.15 9.87 1.93
C VAL A 7 -3.56 9.50 2.35
N GLU A 8 -3.68 8.60 3.33
CA GLU A 8 -4.95 8.09 3.85
C GLU A 8 -4.99 8.28 5.36
N ASP A 9 -6.00 9.00 5.85
CA ASP A 9 -6.26 9.17 7.27
C ASP A 9 -7.32 8.16 7.72
N LEU A 10 -6.88 7.20 8.53
CA LEU A 10 -7.70 6.10 9.06
C LEU A 10 -8.32 6.44 10.42
N GLY A 11 -7.93 7.56 11.06
CA GLY A 11 -8.39 7.93 12.40
C GLY A 11 -8.06 6.89 13.48
N LEU A 12 -8.96 6.71 14.45
CA LEU A 12 -8.82 5.71 15.52
C LEU A 12 -9.27 4.33 15.00
N LYS A 13 -8.35 3.38 14.91
CA LYS A 13 -8.62 2.03 14.39
C LYS A 13 -7.86 0.96 15.17
N ASP A 14 -8.47 -0.21 15.34
CA ASP A 14 -7.80 -1.34 16.00
C ASP A 14 -6.50 -1.72 15.28
N TYR A 15 -5.51 -2.14 16.06
CA TYR A 15 -4.20 -2.52 15.53
C TYR A 15 -4.29 -3.67 14.54
N LYS A 16 -5.10 -4.70 14.80
CA LYS A 16 -5.24 -5.86 13.93
C LYS A 16 -5.93 -5.50 12.62
N ASP A 17 -7.00 -4.74 12.69
CA ASP A 17 -7.71 -4.29 11.48
C ASP A 17 -6.83 -3.39 10.59
N THR A 18 -5.95 -2.61 11.22
CA THR A 18 -4.97 -1.79 10.50
C THR A 18 -3.86 -2.64 9.90
N TRP A 19 -3.38 -3.64 10.64
CA TRP A 19 -2.39 -4.60 10.15
C TRP A 19 -2.92 -5.35 8.92
N ASP A 20 -4.11 -5.93 9.00
CA ASP A 20 -4.69 -6.71 7.91
C ASP A 20 -4.82 -5.84 6.63
N TYR A 21 -5.18 -4.57 6.79
CA TYR A 21 -5.21 -3.60 5.70
C TYR A 21 -3.82 -3.28 5.13
N GLN A 22 -2.79 -3.13 5.98
CA GLN A 22 -1.41 -2.94 5.53
C GLN A 22 -0.91 -4.14 4.72
N GLU A 23 -1.23 -5.36 5.13
CA GLU A 23 -0.86 -6.59 4.41
C GLU A 23 -1.50 -6.65 3.02
N GLU A 24 -2.78 -6.25 2.89
CA GLU A 24 -3.45 -6.16 1.59
C GLU A 24 -2.77 -5.17 0.65
N LEU A 25 -2.46 -3.96 1.13
CA LEU A 25 -1.74 -2.95 0.35
C LEU A 25 -0.35 -3.44 -0.05
N PHE A 26 0.38 -4.07 0.87
CA PHE A 26 1.71 -4.59 0.63
C PHE A 26 1.70 -5.68 -0.45
N LYS A 27 0.73 -6.61 -0.38
CA LYS A 27 0.57 -7.66 -1.37
C LYS A 27 0.31 -7.10 -2.76
N ASN A 28 -0.58 -6.12 -2.88
CA ASN A 28 -0.88 -5.45 -4.16
C ASN A 28 0.37 -4.78 -4.77
N ILE A 29 1.19 -4.14 -3.93
CA ILE A 29 2.47 -3.54 -4.34
C ILE A 29 3.44 -4.60 -4.88
N VAL A 30 3.59 -5.72 -4.15
CA VAL A 30 4.46 -6.83 -4.56
C VAL A 30 3.99 -7.44 -5.87
N ASP A 31 2.69 -7.71 -6.01
CA ASP A 31 2.09 -8.25 -7.23
C ASP A 31 2.32 -7.34 -8.43
N THR A 32 2.15 -6.03 -8.24
CA THR A 32 2.45 -5.02 -9.28
C THR A 32 3.92 -5.05 -9.70
N LYS A 33 4.85 -5.15 -8.74
CA LYS A 33 6.29 -5.26 -9.03
C LYS A 33 6.64 -6.56 -9.76
N ILE A 34 6.03 -7.68 -9.37
CA ILE A 34 6.21 -8.98 -10.03
C ILE A 34 5.70 -8.90 -11.47
N LYS A 35 4.51 -8.33 -11.68
CA LYS A 35 3.93 -8.13 -13.00
C LYS A 35 4.81 -7.26 -13.88
N ASN A 36 5.29 -6.13 -13.37
CA ASN A 36 6.23 -5.27 -14.07
C ASN A 36 7.52 -5.99 -14.48
N ARG A 37 8.03 -6.88 -13.61
CA ARG A 37 9.22 -7.68 -13.92
C ARG A 37 8.95 -8.75 -14.98
N ARG A 38 7.78 -9.39 -14.98
CA ARG A 38 7.45 -10.50 -15.88
C ARG A 38 6.98 -10.04 -17.26
N GLU A 39 6.21 -8.96 -17.30
CA GLU A 39 5.47 -8.53 -18.49
C GLU A 39 6.00 -7.20 -19.05
N GLU A 40 7.02 -6.60 -18.43
CA GLU A 40 7.49 -5.23 -18.75
C GLU A 40 6.35 -4.20 -18.77
N ALA A 41 5.31 -4.45 -17.96
CA ALA A 41 4.05 -3.72 -18.00
C ALA A 41 4.16 -2.22 -17.68
N GLY A 42 5.30 -1.77 -17.13
CA GLY A 42 5.58 -0.36 -16.88
C GLY A 42 4.61 0.30 -15.90
N LEU A 43 3.86 -0.47 -15.12
CA LEU A 43 2.85 0.03 -14.19
C LEU A 43 3.52 0.77 -13.04
N GLU A 44 2.96 1.90 -12.64
CA GLU A 44 3.44 2.57 -11.45
C GLU A 44 3.02 1.79 -10.20
N THR A 45 3.98 1.52 -9.32
CA THR A 45 3.68 0.94 -8.01
C THR A 45 3.07 2.03 -7.13
N PRO A 46 1.88 1.81 -6.55
CA PRO A 46 1.27 2.80 -5.67
C PRO A 46 2.07 2.89 -4.36
N ASN A 47 2.29 4.11 -3.87
CA ASN A 47 2.87 4.34 -2.55
C ASN A 47 1.77 4.87 -1.64
N HIS A 48 1.71 4.38 -0.41
CA HIS A 48 0.69 4.76 0.56
C HIS A 48 1.35 5.31 1.84
N PHE A 49 0.72 6.30 2.44
CA PHE A 49 1.02 6.82 3.77
C PHE A 49 -0.28 6.74 4.59
N LEU A 50 -0.30 5.84 5.57
CA LEU A 50 -1.45 5.66 6.44
C LEU A 50 -1.22 6.43 7.74
N PHE A 51 -2.12 7.36 8.04
CA PHE A 51 -2.17 8.06 9.31
C PHE A 51 -3.25 7.41 10.18
N VAL A 52 -2.90 6.94 11.37
CA VAL A 52 -3.80 6.16 12.22
C VAL A 52 -3.42 6.29 13.69
N GLU A 53 -4.42 6.25 14.55
CA GLU A 53 -4.30 6.16 16.01
C GLU A 53 -4.86 4.79 16.46
N HIS A 54 -4.24 4.16 17.46
CA HIS A 54 -4.66 2.84 17.95
C HIS A 54 -5.24 2.94 19.37
N PRO A 55 -6.34 2.23 19.68
CA PRO A 55 -6.91 2.11 21.02
C PRO A 55 -6.11 1.18 21.95
#